data_AF-A0A060XL75-F1
#
_entry.id   AF-A0A060XL75-F1
#
_cell.length_a   1.000
_cell.length_b   1.000
_cell.length_c   1.000
_cell.angle_alpha   90.00
_cell.angle_beta   90.00
_cell.angle_gamma   90.00
#
_symmetry.space_group_name_H-M   'P 1'
#
loop_
_entity.id
_entity.type
_entity.pdbx_description
1 polymer ?
#
loop_
_entity_poly.entity_id
_entity_poly.type
_entity_poly.pdbx_seq_one_letter_code
_entity_poly.pdbx_strand_id
1 'polypeptide(L)'
;MVKPRSKGESTINTSAASSNPDRPKTPAGSGNSMRDRASVRRLNMYRQKQRCNNRGQVIKRLSYQSTVADGTQARVEPNIKWFANTRVIKQSSLQKFQDEMGAVKKDPYRVVMKQSWLPMSLLHDRVKAHNSKVHILDTEGFETTFGPKAQRKQPNLMVGDMKDLAEQAEVSVQTYSTEKDRDLVTEDDGVREEACEEIFKKGQSKRLLGRTLQGDRLVRCHHTGAGCPRPHGYALAEHRDLHEEGEAVEASDLRAQQV
;
A
#
# COMPACT_ATOMS: atom_id res chain seq x y z
N MET A 1 11.07 36.92 -54.85
CA MET A 1 10.08 35.91 -54.41
C MET A 1 10.83 34.74 -53.75
N VAL A 2 11.00 34.75 -52.43
CA VAL A 2 11.73 33.71 -51.70
C VAL A 2 10.78 32.55 -51.40
N LYS A 3 11.05 31.36 -51.94
CA LYS A 3 10.28 30.15 -51.61
C LYS A 3 10.48 29.81 -50.12
N PRO A 4 9.41 29.58 -49.34
CA PRO A 4 9.54 29.17 -47.95
C PRO A 4 10.31 27.83 -47.88
N ARG A 5 11.34 27.76 -47.04
CA ARG A 5 12.25 26.59 -46.91
C ARG A 5 11.66 25.41 -46.14
N SER A 6 10.47 25.54 -45.55
CA SER A 6 9.75 24.44 -44.92
C SER A 6 8.39 24.24 -45.59
N LYS A 7 8.21 23.11 -46.28
CA LYS A 7 6.87 22.57 -46.52
C LYS A 7 6.28 22.24 -45.15
N GLY A 8 5.08 22.76 -44.86
CA GLY A 8 4.38 22.49 -43.61
C GLY A 8 4.42 21.01 -43.26
N GLU A 9 4.64 20.73 -41.98
CA GLU A 9 4.77 19.38 -41.42
C GLU A 9 3.47 18.61 -41.68
N SER A 10 3.44 17.82 -42.75
CA SER A 10 2.33 16.92 -43.02
C SER A 10 2.28 15.90 -41.88
N THR A 11 1.16 15.82 -41.16
CA THR A 11 0.95 14.90 -40.04
C THR A 11 1.10 13.43 -40.42
N ILE A 12 1.10 13.12 -41.72
CA ILE A 12 1.27 11.79 -42.29
C ILE A 12 2.68 11.67 -42.87
N ASN A 13 3.46 10.74 -42.33
CA ASN A 13 4.75 10.38 -42.88
C ASN A 13 4.54 9.44 -44.07
N THR A 14 4.97 9.84 -45.28
CA THR A 14 4.81 9.04 -46.51
C THR A 14 5.90 7.97 -46.69
N SER A 15 6.79 7.79 -45.70
CA SER A 15 7.92 6.86 -45.81
C SER A 15 7.47 5.39 -45.78
N ALA A 16 8.08 4.55 -46.62
CA ALA A 16 7.82 3.10 -46.64
C ALA A 16 8.55 2.32 -45.52
N ALA A 17 9.15 3.02 -44.56
CA ALA A 17 9.95 2.40 -43.50
C ALA A 17 9.10 1.47 -42.63
N SER A 18 9.69 0.35 -42.18
CA SER A 18 8.99 -0.62 -41.35
C SER A 18 8.61 -0.11 -39.95
N SER A 19 9.24 0.98 -39.52
CA SER A 19 8.93 1.71 -38.28
C SER A 19 7.85 2.78 -38.46
N ASN A 20 7.43 3.09 -39.70
CA ASN A 20 6.40 4.09 -39.95
C ASN A 20 5.00 3.46 -39.74
N PRO A 21 4.19 3.96 -38.79
CA PRO A 21 2.82 3.49 -38.61
C PRO A 21 1.91 3.80 -39.80
N ASP A 22 2.24 4.81 -40.61
CA ASP A 22 1.41 5.28 -41.73
C ASP A 22 1.94 4.83 -43.10
N ARG A 23 2.83 3.82 -43.13
CA ARG A 23 3.33 3.24 -44.39
C ARG A 23 2.18 2.67 -45.22
N PRO A 24 2.22 2.78 -46.56
CA PRO A 24 1.24 2.12 -47.43
C PRO A 24 1.35 0.60 -47.25
N LYS A 25 0.20 -0.07 -47.10
CA LYS A 25 0.15 -1.53 -47.00
C LYS A 25 0.46 -2.11 -48.39
N THR A 26 1.35 -3.10 -48.46
CA THR A 26 1.58 -3.83 -49.70
C THR A 26 0.29 -4.56 -50.12
N PRO A 27 0.01 -4.68 -51.43
CA PRO A 27 -1.18 -5.36 -51.91
C PRO A 27 -1.24 -6.81 -51.38
N ALA A 28 -2.46 -7.27 -51.09
CA ALA A 28 -2.70 -8.62 -50.61
C ALA A 28 -2.18 -9.63 -51.66
N GLY A 29 -1.22 -10.48 -51.27
CA GLY A 29 -0.55 -11.44 -52.16
C GLY A 29 0.97 -11.25 -52.29
N SER A 30 1.52 -10.11 -51.86
CA SER A 30 2.97 -9.99 -51.65
C SER A 30 3.34 -10.77 -50.38
N GLY A 31 4.14 -11.83 -50.50
CA GLY A 31 4.51 -12.78 -49.43
C GLY A 31 5.21 -12.23 -48.18
N ASN A 32 5.22 -10.91 -47.99
CA ASN A 32 5.73 -10.23 -46.80
C ASN A 32 4.56 -9.80 -45.91
N SER A 33 4.29 -10.59 -44.85
CA SER A 33 3.33 -10.21 -43.80
C SER A 33 3.84 -8.99 -43.03
N MET A 34 3.43 -7.81 -43.49
CA MET A 34 3.80 -6.54 -42.88
C MET A 34 3.07 -6.36 -41.54
N ARG A 35 3.82 -5.99 -40.50
CA ARG A 35 3.27 -5.59 -39.20
C ARG A 35 2.15 -4.53 -39.34
N ASP A 36 1.05 -4.74 -38.61
CA ASP A 36 -0.06 -3.77 -38.52
C ASP A 36 0.36 -2.46 -37.83
N ARG A 37 -0.37 -1.37 -38.10
CA ARG A 37 -0.17 -0.04 -37.52
C ARG A 37 -0.11 -0.07 -35.99
N ALA A 38 -0.99 -0.83 -35.34
CA ALA A 38 -0.98 -0.97 -33.88
C ALA A 38 0.30 -1.67 -33.38
N SER A 39 0.74 -2.71 -34.10
CA SER A 39 1.98 -3.43 -33.78
C SER A 39 3.21 -2.54 -33.93
N VAL A 40 3.28 -1.73 -35.00
CA VAL A 40 4.37 -0.77 -35.23
C VAL A 40 4.41 0.28 -34.12
N ARG A 41 3.27 0.84 -33.71
CA ARG A 41 3.20 1.80 -32.58
C ARG A 41 3.67 1.18 -31.26
N ARG A 42 3.26 -0.05 -30.94
CA ARG A 42 3.70 -0.79 -29.75
C ARG A 42 5.21 -1.04 -29.77
N LEU A 43 5.77 -1.44 -30.91
CA LEU A 43 7.23 -1.64 -31.05
C LEU A 43 8.01 -0.33 -30.95
N ASN A 44 7.47 0.74 -31.53
CA ASN A 44 8.07 2.06 -31.40
C ASN A 44 8.06 2.54 -29.95
N MET A 45 7.06 2.18 -29.13
CA MET A 45 7.01 2.47 -27.70
C MET A 45 8.24 1.92 -26.95
N TYR A 46 8.64 0.65 -27.19
CA TYR A 46 9.85 0.09 -26.56
C TYR A 46 11.15 0.72 -27.06
N ARG A 47 11.15 1.34 -28.24
CA ARG A 47 12.32 1.95 -28.89
C ARG A 47 12.43 3.46 -28.66
N GLN A 48 11.51 4.08 -27.92
CA GLN A 48 11.51 5.54 -27.70
C GLN A 48 12.77 5.97 -26.93
N LYS A 49 13.40 7.06 -27.39
CA LYS A 49 14.57 7.67 -26.77
C LYS A 49 14.45 9.18 -26.85
N GLN A 50 15.03 9.89 -25.89
CA GLN A 50 15.20 11.33 -25.97
C GLN A 50 16.01 11.69 -27.23
N ARG A 51 15.59 12.73 -27.96
CA ARG A 51 16.31 13.22 -29.14
C ARG A 51 17.05 14.50 -28.77
N CYS A 52 18.35 14.53 -29.03
CA CYS A 52 19.21 15.68 -28.76
C CYS A 52 19.86 16.18 -30.06
N ASN A 53 20.16 17.47 -30.11
CA ASN A 53 20.99 18.11 -31.15
C ASN A 53 22.45 17.66 -31.00
N ASN A 54 23.27 17.92 -32.02
CA ASN A 54 24.72 17.68 -31.96
C ASN A 54 25.43 18.45 -30.83
N ARG A 55 24.84 19.54 -30.35
CA ARG A 55 25.28 20.33 -29.18
C ARG A 55 24.81 19.77 -27.83
N GLY A 56 24.16 18.62 -27.79
CA GLY A 56 23.65 17.99 -26.58
C GLY A 56 22.29 18.53 -26.06
N GLN A 57 21.75 19.59 -26.66
CA GLN A 57 20.46 20.16 -26.28
C GLN A 57 19.29 19.25 -26.67
N VAL A 58 18.32 19.08 -25.77
CA VAL A 58 17.16 18.20 -25.98
C VAL A 58 16.16 18.84 -26.95
N ILE A 59 15.94 18.21 -28.10
CA ILE A 59 14.95 18.64 -29.10
C ILE A 59 13.58 18.07 -28.77
N LYS A 60 13.54 16.77 -28.43
CA LYS A 60 12.30 16.04 -28.14
C LYS A 60 12.48 15.20 -26.90
N ARG A 61 11.73 15.55 -25.86
CA ARG A 61 11.63 14.81 -24.60
C ARG A 61 10.83 13.51 -24.80
N LEU A 62 10.95 12.59 -23.85
CA LEU A 62 10.18 11.35 -23.85
C LEU A 62 8.70 11.62 -23.55
N SER A 63 7.81 10.72 -23.98
CA SER A 63 6.35 10.91 -23.95
C SER A 63 5.76 11.23 -22.57
N TYR A 64 6.40 10.80 -21.48
CA TYR A 64 5.95 11.03 -20.09
C TYR A 64 6.92 11.89 -19.28
N GLN A 65 7.79 12.63 -19.96
CA GLN A 65 8.77 13.56 -19.39
C GLN A 65 8.60 14.95 -20.00
N SER A 66 7.37 15.32 -20.38
CA SER A 66 7.06 16.66 -20.85
C SER A 66 7.16 17.65 -19.69
N THR A 67 7.91 18.72 -19.90
CA THR A 67 7.93 19.86 -19.00
C THR A 67 6.77 20.79 -19.35
N VAL A 68 6.04 21.23 -18.35
CA VAL A 68 4.98 22.22 -18.49
C VAL A 68 5.62 23.62 -18.38
N ALA A 69 5.03 24.64 -19.01
CA ALA A 69 5.53 26.00 -18.89
C ALA A 69 5.40 26.51 -17.44
N ASP A 70 6.41 27.22 -16.96
CA ASP A 70 6.42 27.81 -15.63
C ASP A 70 5.22 28.76 -15.46
N GLY A 71 4.48 28.59 -14.36
CA GLY A 71 3.23 29.33 -14.11
C GLY A 71 1.95 28.66 -14.61
N THR A 72 2.03 27.46 -15.21
CA THR A 72 0.81 26.70 -15.53
C THR A 72 0.14 26.22 -14.25
N GLN A 73 -1.09 26.67 -14.02
CA GLN A 73 -1.84 26.35 -12.82
C GLN A 73 -2.95 25.34 -13.10
N ALA A 74 -2.96 24.24 -12.36
CA ALA A 74 -4.07 23.30 -12.37
C ALA A 74 -5.19 23.83 -11.46
N ARG A 75 -6.25 24.39 -12.06
CA ARG A 75 -7.47 24.81 -11.35
C ARG A 75 -8.60 23.84 -11.65
N VAL A 76 -9.47 23.62 -10.67
CA VAL A 76 -10.67 22.81 -10.83
C VAL A 76 -11.85 23.75 -10.96
N GLU A 77 -12.59 23.66 -12.07
CA GLU A 77 -13.74 24.54 -12.36
C GLU A 77 -14.91 24.23 -11.42
N PRO A 78 -15.44 25.21 -10.65
CA PRO A 78 -16.54 24.94 -9.73
C PRO A 78 -17.77 24.39 -10.47
N ASN A 79 -18.23 23.20 -10.10
CA ASN A 79 -19.37 22.54 -10.74
C ASN A 79 -20.30 21.88 -9.72
N ILE A 80 -21.61 22.15 -9.83
CA ILE A 80 -22.65 21.59 -8.94
C ILE A 80 -22.66 20.06 -8.99
N LYS A 81 -22.27 19.45 -10.12
CA LYS A 81 -22.23 17.99 -10.30
C LYS A 81 -21.29 17.27 -9.33
N TRP A 82 -20.31 17.97 -8.75
CA TRP A 82 -19.42 17.36 -7.75
C TRP A 82 -20.12 16.98 -6.46
N PHE A 83 -21.21 17.69 -6.15
CA PHE A 83 -21.98 17.49 -4.93
C PHE A 83 -23.19 16.57 -5.14
N ALA A 84 -23.44 16.14 -6.38
CA ALA A 84 -24.50 15.18 -6.67
C ALA A 84 -24.04 13.74 -6.36
N ASN A 85 -24.95 12.94 -5.82
CA ASN A 85 -24.68 11.53 -5.54
C ASN A 85 -24.38 10.75 -6.83
N THR A 86 -23.15 10.22 -6.96
CA THR A 86 -22.69 9.56 -8.20
C THR A 86 -22.98 8.06 -8.26
N ARG A 87 -23.06 7.38 -7.11
CA ARG A 87 -23.35 5.94 -7.01
C ARG A 87 -24.44 5.71 -5.98
N VAL A 88 -25.65 5.39 -6.44
CA VAL A 88 -26.83 5.14 -5.60
C VAL A 88 -27.34 3.73 -5.85
N ILE A 89 -27.69 3.01 -4.79
CA ILE A 89 -28.20 1.64 -4.85
C ILE A 89 -29.54 1.59 -4.10
N LYS A 90 -30.53 0.89 -4.66
CA LYS A 90 -31.81 0.63 -3.99
C LYS A 90 -31.64 -0.42 -2.89
N GLN A 91 -32.29 -0.25 -1.75
CA GLN A 91 -32.17 -1.16 -0.61
C GLN A 91 -32.49 -2.63 -0.98
N SER A 92 -33.52 -2.88 -1.78
CA SER A 92 -33.88 -4.23 -2.22
C SER A 92 -32.81 -4.88 -3.12
N SER A 93 -32.12 -4.09 -3.93
CA SER A 93 -30.98 -4.57 -4.73
C SER A 93 -29.73 -4.79 -3.88
N LEU A 94 -29.54 -3.98 -2.83
CA LEU A 94 -28.45 -4.13 -1.87
C LEU A 94 -28.57 -5.44 -1.09
N GLN A 95 -29.76 -5.76 -0.59
CA GLN A 95 -30.00 -7.02 0.12
C GLN A 95 -29.71 -8.24 -0.77
N LYS A 96 -30.27 -8.26 -1.99
CA LYS A 96 -30.00 -9.33 -2.97
C LYS A 96 -28.51 -9.49 -3.27
N PHE A 97 -27.81 -8.36 -3.44
CA PHE A 97 -26.37 -8.37 -3.66
C PHE A 97 -25.61 -8.97 -2.46
N GLN A 98 -25.95 -8.59 -1.23
CA GLN A 98 -25.32 -9.13 -0.02
C GLN A 98 -25.54 -10.64 0.11
N ASP A 99 -26.75 -11.12 -0.16
CA ASP A 99 -27.09 -12.55 -0.08
C ASP A 99 -26.34 -13.38 -1.12
N GLU A 100 -26.38 -12.96 -2.40
CA GLU A 100 -25.71 -13.66 -3.50
C GLU A 100 -24.19 -13.63 -3.35
N MET A 101 -23.61 -12.47 -3.02
CA MET A 101 -22.16 -12.35 -2.83
C MET A 101 -21.68 -13.04 -1.56
N GLY A 102 -22.51 -13.08 -0.52
CA GLY A 102 -22.24 -13.84 0.70
C GLY A 102 -22.13 -15.34 0.41
N ALA A 103 -23.01 -15.87 -0.43
CA ALA A 103 -22.94 -17.26 -0.89
C ALA A 103 -21.72 -17.52 -1.78
N VAL A 104 -21.49 -16.68 -2.79
CA VAL A 104 -20.36 -16.83 -3.73
C VAL A 104 -19.00 -16.73 -3.03
N LYS A 105 -18.86 -15.85 -2.03
CA LYS A 105 -17.59 -15.68 -1.30
C LYS A 105 -17.24 -16.88 -0.43
N LYS A 106 -18.24 -17.61 0.08
CA LYS A 106 -18.03 -18.81 0.90
C LYS A 106 -17.64 -20.03 0.06
N ASP A 107 -18.05 -20.05 -1.20
CA ASP A 107 -17.75 -21.16 -2.12
C ASP A 107 -16.34 -21.01 -2.74
N PRO A 108 -15.39 -21.92 -2.44
CA PRO A 108 -14.02 -21.83 -2.95
C PRO A 108 -13.93 -22.08 -4.47
N TYR A 109 -14.95 -22.67 -5.10
CA TYR A 109 -14.95 -22.98 -6.53
C TYR A 109 -15.50 -21.85 -7.40
N ARG A 110 -16.10 -20.82 -6.81
CA ARG A 110 -16.69 -19.69 -7.54
C ARG A 110 -15.82 -18.45 -7.42
N VAL A 111 -15.46 -17.88 -8.58
CA VAL A 111 -14.59 -16.70 -8.66
C VAL A 111 -15.32 -15.54 -9.30
N VAL A 112 -15.22 -14.36 -8.67
CA VAL A 112 -15.78 -13.11 -9.18
C VAL A 112 -14.81 -12.49 -10.18
N MET A 113 -15.18 -12.45 -11.46
CA MET A 113 -14.29 -11.95 -12.52
C MET A 113 -14.07 -10.42 -12.46
N LYS A 114 -15.13 -9.63 -12.24
CA LYS A 114 -15.08 -8.16 -12.30
C LYS A 114 -15.29 -7.51 -10.94
N GLN A 115 -14.41 -7.80 -9.98
CA GLN A 115 -14.54 -7.30 -8.61
C GLN A 115 -14.45 -5.77 -8.49
N SER A 116 -13.66 -5.09 -9.34
CA SER A 116 -13.46 -3.63 -9.26
C SER A 116 -14.69 -2.80 -9.60
N TRP A 117 -15.67 -3.40 -10.28
CA TRP A 117 -16.92 -2.74 -10.66
C TRP A 117 -18.02 -2.95 -9.62
N LEU A 118 -17.85 -3.91 -8.71
CA LEU A 118 -18.83 -4.24 -7.69
C LEU A 118 -18.53 -3.47 -6.39
N PRO A 119 -19.56 -2.99 -5.67
CA PRO A 119 -19.41 -2.25 -4.42
C PRO A 119 -19.11 -3.22 -3.25
N MET A 120 -17.95 -3.87 -3.28
CA MET A 120 -17.57 -4.89 -2.29
C MET A 120 -17.50 -4.37 -0.85
N SER A 121 -17.33 -3.06 -0.66
CA SER A 121 -17.36 -2.44 0.67
C SER A 121 -18.70 -2.59 1.40
N LEU A 122 -19.79 -2.84 0.69
CA LEU A 122 -21.15 -2.97 1.26
C LEU A 122 -21.45 -4.38 1.79
N LEU A 123 -20.51 -5.33 1.67
CA LEU A 123 -20.72 -6.71 2.12
C LEU A 123 -20.41 -6.91 3.61
N HIS A 124 -19.63 -6.00 4.21
CA HIS A 124 -19.22 -6.09 5.61
C HIS A 124 -20.03 -5.10 6.44
N ASP A 125 -21.15 -5.57 6.99
CA ASP A 125 -21.81 -4.85 8.08
C ASP A 125 -20.86 -4.85 9.28
N ARG A 126 -20.26 -3.69 9.55
CA ARG A 126 -19.37 -3.42 10.70
C ARG A 126 -20.09 -3.49 12.06
N VAL A 127 -21.31 -4.02 12.09
CA VAL A 127 -22.16 -4.13 13.27
C VAL A 127 -21.55 -5.07 14.32
N LYS A 128 -20.65 -5.97 13.92
CA LYS A 128 -19.89 -6.79 14.87
C LYS A 128 -18.58 -6.09 15.26
N ALA A 129 -18.55 -5.55 16.49
CA ALA A 129 -17.37 -5.43 17.36
C ALA A 129 -16.60 -4.10 17.50
N HIS A 130 -17.01 -2.96 16.93
CA HIS A 130 -16.45 -1.68 17.44
C HIS A 130 -17.10 -1.27 18.78
N ASN A 131 -18.29 -1.81 19.07
CA ASN A 131 -19.07 -1.51 20.28
C ASN A 131 -19.29 -2.74 21.17
N SER A 132 -18.67 -3.89 20.88
CA SER A 132 -18.85 -5.08 21.73
C SER A 132 -18.17 -4.93 23.09
N LYS A 133 -17.20 -3.99 23.18
CA LYS A 133 -16.58 -3.57 24.43
C LYS A 133 -16.56 -2.04 24.44
N VAL A 134 -17.01 -1.45 25.54
CA VAL A 134 -16.99 0.02 25.72
C VAL A 134 -15.53 0.47 25.64
N HIS A 135 -15.25 1.52 24.86
CA HIS A 135 -13.91 2.09 24.77
C HIS A 135 -13.59 2.86 26.05
N ILE A 136 -12.96 2.17 27.01
CA ILE A 136 -12.67 2.70 28.36
C ILE A 136 -11.83 3.99 28.30
N LEU A 137 -11.01 4.17 27.26
CA LEU A 137 -10.18 5.36 27.09
C LEU A 137 -10.97 6.64 26.78
N ASP A 138 -12.21 6.51 26.27
CA ASP A 138 -13.09 7.68 26.06
C ASP A 138 -13.69 8.16 27.40
N THR A 139 -13.88 7.23 28.34
CA THR A 139 -14.43 7.53 29.67
C THR A 139 -13.36 7.87 30.69
N GLU A 140 -12.22 7.19 30.62
CA GLU A 140 -11.13 7.24 31.59
C GLU A 140 -9.77 7.14 30.88
N GLY A 141 -9.22 8.27 30.46
CA GLY A 141 -7.90 8.33 29.81
C GLY A 141 -6.74 8.11 30.79
N PHE A 142 -5.59 7.67 30.29
CA PHE A 142 -4.40 7.33 31.09
C PHE A 142 -3.90 8.49 31.98
N GLU A 143 -3.91 9.73 31.48
CA GLU A 143 -3.47 10.91 32.25
C GLU A 143 -4.34 11.15 33.49
N THR A 144 -5.62 10.76 33.42
CA THR A 144 -6.60 10.98 34.49
C THR A 144 -6.74 9.79 35.43
N THR A 145 -6.35 8.59 35.03
CA THR A 145 -6.46 7.37 35.86
C THR A 145 -5.19 7.07 36.65
N PHE A 146 -4.02 7.35 36.09
CA PHE A 146 -2.72 7.06 36.70
C PHE A 146 -1.83 8.31 36.77
N GLY A 147 -0.92 8.34 37.75
CA GLY A 147 0.07 9.41 37.90
C GLY A 147 -0.37 10.58 38.79
N PRO A 148 0.39 11.68 38.82
CA PRO A 148 0.21 12.77 39.77
C PRO A 148 -1.09 13.56 39.56
N LYS A 149 -1.65 13.52 38.34
CA LYS A 149 -2.94 14.15 38.00
C LYS A 149 -4.14 13.19 38.12
N ALA A 150 -3.95 12.00 38.69
CA ALA A 150 -5.00 10.99 38.78
C ALA A 150 -6.21 11.50 39.58
N GLN A 151 -7.37 11.46 38.93
CA GLN A 151 -8.67 11.87 39.48
C GLN A 151 -9.42 10.70 40.12
N ARG A 152 -9.10 9.46 39.73
CA ARG A 152 -9.78 8.26 40.21
C ARG A 152 -9.43 7.97 41.68
N LYS A 153 -10.44 7.91 42.55
CA LYS A 153 -10.26 7.63 43.99
C LYS A 153 -10.63 6.20 44.40
N GLN A 154 -11.50 5.52 43.65
CA GLN A 154 -11.96 4.16 43.94
C GLN A 154 -11.98 3.31 42.67
N PRO A 155 -11.71 2.00 42.76
CA PRO A 155 -11.84 1.07 41.64
C PRO A 155 -13.31 0.72 41.38
N ASN A 156 -13.65 0.55 40.11
CA ASN A 156 -14.93 -0.04 39.71
C ASN A 156 -14.80 -1.57 39.74
N LEU A 157 -15.22 -2.18 40.85
CA LEU A 157 -15.22 -3.63 41.05
C LEU A 157 -16.62 -4.19 40.76
N MET A 158 -16.69 -5.33 40.08
CA MET A 158 -17.96 -6.02 39.80
C MET A 158 -18.33 -6.98 40.94
N VAL A 159 -18.15 -6.57 42.19
CA VAL A 159 -18.36 -7.38 43.40
C VAL A 159 -19.22 -6.60 44.38
N GLY A 160 -20.25 -7.23 44.95
CA GLY A 160 -21.17 -6.59 45.89
C GLY A 160 -20.72 -6.62 47.34
N ASP A 161 -20.12 -7.75 47.77
CA ASP A 161 -19.77 -8.02 49.16
C ASP A 161 -18.31 -8.44 49.33
N MET A 162 -17.77 -8.22 50.53
CA MET A 162 -16.40 -8.65 50.87
C MET A 162 -16.21 -10.17 50.80
N LYS A 163 -17.27 -10.96 51.02
CA LYS A 163 -17.23 -12.43 50.94
C LYS A 163 -17.07 -12.89 49.49
N ASP A 164 -17.83 -12.30 48.57
CA ASP A 164 -17.75 -12.58 47.13
C ASP A 164 -16.36 -12.19 46.57
N LEU A 165 -15.77 -11.10 47.07
CA LEU A 165 -14.40 -10.72 46.70
C LEU A 165 -13.38 -11.80 47.15
N ALA A 166 -13.55 -12.35 48.34
CA ALA A 166 -12.68 -13.40 48.87
C ALA A 166 -12.82 -14.72 48.08
N GLU A 167 -14.05 -15.11 47.73
CA GLU A 167 -14.31 -16.30 46.91
C GLU A 167 -13.71 -16.15 45.50
N GLN A 168 -13.86 -14.99 44.86
CA GLN A 168 -13.23 -14.71 43.56
C GLN A 168 -11.70 -14.74 43.64
N ALA A 169 -11.13 -14.24 44.73
CA ALA A 169 -9.70 -14.32 44.97
C ALA A 169 -9.23 -15.78 45.10
N GLU A 170 -9.94 -16.62 45.87
CA GLU A 170 -9.64 -18.05 46.00
C GLU A 170 -9.73 -18.79 44.67
N VAL A 171 -10.77 -18.53 43.89
CA VAL A 171 -10.92 -19.09 42.53
C VAL A 171 -9.78 -18.65 41.63
N SER A 172 -9.36 -17.38 41.70
CA SER A 172 -8.24 -16.86 40.90
C SER A 172 -6.92 -17.55 41.25
N VAL A 173 -6.68 -17.81 42.54
CA VAL A 173 -5.49 -18.54 43.02
C VAL A 173 -5.53 -20.00 42.57
N GLN A 174 -6.69 -20.66 42.64
CA GLN A 174 -6.85 -22.04 42.18
C GLN A 174 -6.72 -22.18 40.65
N THR A 175 -7.16 -21.18 39.91
CA THR A 175 -7.08 -21.16 38.43
C THR A 175 -5.70 -20.74 37.94
N TYR A 176 -4.97 -19.97 38.74
CA TYR A 176 -3.63 -19.52 38.42
C TYR A 176 -2.67 -20.70 38.30
N SER A 177 -1.92 -20.72 37.19
CA SER A 177 -0.95 -21.75 36.88
C SER A 177 0.35 -21.07 36.52
N THR A 178 1.39 -21.32 37.30
CA THR A 178 2.73 -20.73 37.13
C THR A 178 3.32 -21.01 35.76
N GLU A 179 3.02 -22.17 35.16
CA GLU A 179 3.50 -22.55 33.82
C GLU A 179 2.89 -21.71 32.68
N LYS A 180 1.71 -21.12 32.90
CA LYS A 180 1.02 -20.28 31.92
C LYS A 180 1.29 -18.79 32.09
N ASP A 181 1.93 -18.41 33.21
CA ASP A 181 2.31 -17.04 33.47
C ASP A 181 3.56 -16.70 32.64
N ARG A 182 3.40 -15.77 31.70
CA ARG A 182 4.47 -15.32 30.80
C ARG A 182 5.34 -14.24 31.43
N ASP A 183 4.81 -13.56 32.44
CA ASP A 183 5.44 -12.40 33.08
C ASP A 183 6.12 -12.79 34.40
N LEU A 184 6.05 -14.07 34.79
CA LEU A 184 6.78 -14.60 35.93
C LEU A 184 8.28 -14.48 35.66
N VAL A 185 8.94 -13.62 36.43
CA VAL A 185 10.39 -13.43 36.35
C VAL A 185 11.07 -14.66 36.94
N THR A 186 11.55 -15.54 36.07
CA THR A 186 12.45 -16.64 36.44
C THR A 186 13.86 -16.08 36.60
N GLU A 187 14.54 -16.48 37.67
CA GLU A 187 15.96 -16.18 37.87
C GLU A 187 16.77 -16.70 36.65
N ASP A 188 17.71 -15.90 36.15
CA ASP A 188 18.48 -16.26 34.97
C ASP A 188 19.47 -17.38 35.32
N ASP A 189 19.11 -18.64 35.03
CA ASP A 189 19.91 -19.84 35.28
C ASP A 189 21.25 -19.85 34.49
N GLY A 190 21.56 -18.80 33.72
CA GLY A 190 22.78 -18.67 32.91
C GLY A 190 22.78 -19.56 31.67
N VAL A 191 21.72 -20.35 31.48
CA VAL A 191 21.50 -21.19 30.30
C VAL A 191 20.83 -20.36 29.22
N ARG A 192 21.60 -19.99 28.19
CA ARG A 192 21.07 -19.29 27.01
C ARG A 192 20.70 -20.29 25.94
N GLU A 193 19.53 -20.11 25.34
CA GLU A 193 19.19 -20.82 24.12
C GLU A 193 20.20 -20.47 23.01
N GLU A 194 20.61 -21.48 22.25
CA GLU A 194 21.51 -21.29 21.13
C GLU A 194 20.89 -20.39 20.05
N ALA A 195 21.74 -19.58 19.41
CA ALA A 195 21.27 -18.67 18.37
C ALA A 195 20.70 -19.46 17.18
N CYS A 196 19.47 -19.16 16.81
CA CYS A 196 18.84 -19.78 15.64
C CYS A 196 19.68 -19.54 14.38
N GLU A 197 20.09 -20.62 13.73
CA GLU A 197 20.91 -20.59 12.53
C GLU A 197 20.24 -19.80 11.39
N GLU A 198 21.04 -19.11 10.57
CA GLU A 198 20.53 -18.32 9.45
C GLU A 198 19.79 -19.14 8.38
N ILE A 199 20.01 -20.45 8.34
CA ILE A 199 19.33 -21.34 7.41
C ILE A 199 17.80 -21.34 7.61
N PHE A 200 17.33 -21.22 8.85
CA PHE A 200 15.90 -21.18 9.18
C PHE A 200 15.23 -19.85 8.76
N LYS A 201 16.01 -18.80 8.52
CA LYS A 201 15.53 -17.51 7.99
C LYS A 201 15.43 -17.51 6.46
N LYS A 202 16.00 -18.50 5.77
CA LYS A 202 15.88 -18.63 4.32
C LYS A 202 14.42 -18.84 3.94
N GLY A 203 13.97 -18.20 2.85
CA GLY A 203 12.57 -18.20 2.42
C GLY A 203 11.77 -16.96 2.83
N GLN A 204 12.17 -16.27 3.91
CA GLN A 204 11.49 -15.05 4.39
C GLN A 204 12.15 -13.74 3.93
N SER A 205 13.12 -13.82 3.01
CA SER A 205 13.83 -12.62 2.53
C SER A 205 12.90 -11.65 1.81
N LYS A 206 13.10 -10.34 2.00
CA LYS A 206 12.39 -9.26 1.28
C LYS A 206 12.43 -9.44 -0.25
N ARG A 207 13.54 -9.99 -0.78
CA ARG A 207 13.71 -10.30 -2.20
C ARG A 207 12.70 -11.33 -2.71
N LEU A 208 12.51 -12.43 -1.96
CA LEU A 208 11.56 -13.48 -2.33
C LEU A 208 10.12 -13.00 -2.18
N LEU A 209 9.81 -12.30 -1.09
CA LEU A 209 8.49 -11.70 -0.87
C LEU A 209 8.13 -10.72 -2.01
N GLY A 210 9.06 -9.84 -2.41
CA GLY A 210 8.85 -8.93 -3.53
C GLY A 210 8.58 -9.67 -4.86
N ARG A 211 9.28 -10.77 -5.13
CA ARG A 211 9.05 -11.61 -6.32
C ARG A 211 7.68 -12.28 -6.29
N THR A 212 7.28 -12.88 -5.17
CA THR A 212 5.98 -13.55 -5.03
C THR A 212 4.84 -12.56 -5.25
N LEU A 213 4.90 -11.39 -4.61
CA LEU A 213 3.90 -10.34 -4.78
C LEU A 213 3.83 -9.81 -6.22
N GLN A 214 4.98 -9.69 -6.90
CA GLN A 214 5.03 -9.31 -8.31
C GLN A 214 4.49 -10.40 -9.25
N GLY A 215 4.73 -11.68 -8.92
CA GLY A 215 4.16 -12.83 -9.63
C GLY A 215 2.64 -12.87 -9.51
N ASP A 216 2.11 -12.76 -8.29
CA ASP A 216 0.66 -12.72 -8.02
C ASP A 216 -0.02 -11.55 -8.74
N ARG A 217 0.63 -10.38 -8.80
CA ARG A 217 0.12 -9.23 -9.53
C ARG A 217 0.06 -9.49 -11.04
N LEU A 218 1.09 -10.12 -11.61
CA LEU A 218 1.13 -10.45 -13.03
C LEU A 218 0.01 -11.45 -13.40
N VAL A 219 -0.17 -12.49 -12.60
CA VAL A 219 -1.24 -13.49 -12.80
C VAL A 219 -2.62 -12.82 -12.78
N ARG A 220 -2.89 -11.91 -11.83
CA ARG A 220 -4.18 -11.18 -11.77
C ARG A 220 -4.43 -10.27 -12.98
N CYS A 221 -3.39 -9.67 -13.57
CA CYS A 221 -3.56 -8.86 -14.79
C CYS A 221 -3.98 -9.70 -16.01
N HIS A 222 -3.41 -10.90 -16.18
CA HIS A 222 -3.68 -11.72 -17.37
C HIS A 222 -5.13 -12.23 -17.45
N HIS A 223 -5.80 -12.42 -16.32
CA HIS A 223 -7.17 -12.93 -16.27
C HIS A 223 -8.25 -11.85 -16.51
N THR A 224 -7.93 -10.56 -16.36
CA THR A 224 -8.93 -9.48 -16.41
C THR A 224 -8.94 -8.70 -17.73
N GLY A 225 -8.04 -9.01 -18.68
CA GLY A 225 -7.94 -8.30 -19.97
C GLY A 225 -7.62 -6.81 -19.85
N ALA A 226 -7.41 -6.30 -18.63
CA ALA A 226 -7.03 -4.93 -18.35
C ALA A 226 -5.51 -4.85 -18.33
N GLY A 227 -4.94 -3.98 -19.19
CA GLY A 227 -3.52 -3.67 -19.14
C GLY A 227 -3.11 -3.29 -17.72
N CYS A 228 -2.03 -3.89 -17.21
CA CYS A 228 -1.59 -3.65 -15.84
C CYS A 228 -1.43 -2.15 -15.58
N PRO A 229 -2.10 -1.56 -14.57
CA PRO A 229 -1.70 -0.26 -14.06
C PRO A 229 -0.31 -0.43 -13.44
N ARG A 230 0.67 0.30 -13.97
CA ARG A 230 2.00 0.38 -13.35
C ARG A 230 1.84 0.98 -11.95
N PRO A 231 2.63 0.53 -10.96
CA PRO A 231 2.67 1.21 -9.67
C PRO A 231 3.09 2.67 -9.90
N HIS A 232 2.23 3.60 -9.50
CA HIS A 232 2.68 4.96 -9.19
C HIS A 232 3.75 4.83 -8.11
N GLY A 233 4.88 5.52 -8.32
CA GLY A 233 6.02 5.47 -7.42
C GLY A 233 5.60 5.80 -6.01
N TYR A 234 5.71 4.81 -5.12
CA TYR A 234 5.78 5.10 -3.69
C TYR A 234 7.12 5.81 -3.49
N ALA A 235 7.04 7.10 -3.13
CA ALA A 235 8.17 7.80 -2.56
C ALA A 235 8.66 6.96 -1.37
N LEU A 236 9.94 6.57 -1.42
CA LEU A 236 10.65 6.02 -0.28
C LEU A 236 10.51 7.05 0.86
N ALA A 237 9.78 6.67 1.91
CA ALA A 237 9.91 7.35 3.18
C ALA A 237 11.36 7.17 3.62
N GLU A 238 12.10 8.27 3.64
CA GLU A 238 13.43 8.35 4.22
C GLU A 238 13.36 7.84 5.66
N HIS A 239 14.07 6.75 5.93
CA HIS A 239 14.34 6.30 7.29
C HIS A 239 15.18 7.39 7.95
N ARG A 240 14.59 8.12 8.90
CA ARG A 240 15.33 8.94 9.86
C ARG A 240 16.11 7.97 10.74
N ASP A 241 17.42 7.92 10.53
CA ASP A 241 18.37 7.29 11.45
C ASP A 241 18.33 8.06 12.77
N LEU A 242 17.71 7.45 13.79
CA LEU A 242 17.84 7.90 15.17
C LEU A 242 19.15 7.31 15.70
N HIS A 243 20.22 8.10 15.61
CA HIS A 243 21.43 7.90 16.41
C HIS A 243 21.09 8.24 17.87
N GLU A 244 20.94 7.22 18.71
CA GLU A 244 21.06 7.33 20.16
C GLU A 244 22.55 7.50 20.49
N GLU A 245 22.97 8.74 20.75
CA GLU A 245 24.24 9.04 21.43
C GLU A 245 24.04 8.69 22.92
N GLY A 246 24.56 7.53 23.33
CA GLY A 246 24.65 7.13 24.72
C GLY A 246 25.78 7.89 25.41
N GLU A 247 25.40 8.84 26.27
CA GLU A 247 26.26 9.58 27.18
C GLU A 247 26.78 8.62 28.27
N ALA A 248 27.98 8.08 28.08
CA ALA A 248 28.72 7.35 29.11
C ALA A 248 29.48 8.35 30.00
N VAL A 249 28.87 8.71 31.14
CA VAL A 249 29.56 9.42 32.23
C VAL A 249 30.36 8.38 33.02
N GLU A 250 31.64 8.24 32.69
CA GLU A 250 32.59 7.46 33.47
C GLU A 250 33.08 8.31 34.66
N ALA A 251 32.72 7.86 35.85
CA ALA A 251 33.25 8.36 37.11
C ALA A 251 34.74 7.99 37.22
N SER A 252 35.61 8.98 37.28
CA SER A 252 37.00 8.81 37.71
C SER A 252 37.54 10.10 38.34
N ASP A 253 38.10 9.94 39.53
CA ASP A 253 39.16 10.75 40.13
C ASP A 253 38.84 12.13 40.72
N LEU A 254 38.27 12.08 41.93
CA LEU A 254 38.66 13.01 42.99
C LEU A 254 40.03 12.61 43.54
N ARG A 255 41.13 13.19 43.02
CA ARG A 255 42.37 13.32 43.79
C ARG A 255 43.26 14.48 43.31
N ALA A 256 43.52 15.38 44.26
CA ALA A 256 44.69 16.27 44.37
C ALA A 256 44.78 17.50 43.42
N GLN A 257 44.31 18.64 43.94
CA GLN A 257 45.03 19.91 43.78
C GLN A 257 45.76 20.22 45.08
N GLN A 258 47.09 20.26 45.00
CA GLN A 258 47.93 21.02 45.90
C GLN A 258 49.08 21.58 45.05
N VAL A 259 49.28 22.91 45.20
CA VAL A 259 50.18 23.84 44.48
C VAL A 259 49.57 24.48 43.24
#